data_AF-A0A5C3PFF2-F1
#
_entry.id   AF-A0A5C3PFF2-F1
#
_cell.length_a   1.000
_cell.length_b   1.000
_cell.length_c   1.000
_cell.angle_alpha   90.00
_cell.angle_beta   90.00
_cell.angle_gamma   90.00
#
_symmetry.space_group_name_H-M   'P 1'
#
loop_
_entity.id
_entity.type
_entity.pdbx_description
1 polymer ?
#
loop_
_entity_poly.entity_id
_entity_poly.type
_entity_poly.pdbx_seq_one_letter_code
_entity_poly.pdbx_strand_id
1 'polypeptide(L)'
;MNGPSSFMEIDMQLAQLLGTMSLDSQRKLAFASEELSQTARTRPVDDAAMSDSSSSDSEDSTYQPSTANSSNFNSNATAPAVAPPSPPICGCAYLQAILGQIRSGVYSTTTGDYLETIFTHREALYAFPQGHRECAVGFSELAGHLARRERQVGYRPDWEGDSDAVNAFRNEAWVIANTL
;
A
#
# COMPACT_ATOMS: atom_id res chain seq x y z
N MET A 1 -24.87 -47.84 -0.18
CA MET A 1 -23.39 -47.85 -0.16
C MET A 1 -22.96 -46.43 0.16
N ASN A 2 -22.77 -46.13 1.45
CA ASN A 2 -22.41 -44.78 1.92
C ASN A 2 -20.93 -44.80 2.28
N GLY A 3 -20.12 -43.97 1.60
CA GLY A 3 -18.71 -43.76 1.93
C GLY A 3 -18.52 -42.45 2.66
N PRO A 4 -18.22 -42.47 3.98
CA PRO A 4 -17.67 -41.33 4.67
C PRO A 4 -16.16 -41.54 4.84
N SER A 5 -15.37 -41.22 3.82
CA SER A 5 -13.91 -41.41 3.88
C SER A 5 -13.08 -40.26 3.32
N SER A 6 -13.69 -39.27 2.67
CA SER A 6 -12.93 -38.17 2.04
C SER A 6 -12.57 -37.03 3.00
N PHE A 7 -13.34 -36.80 4.07
CA PHE A 7 -13.13 -35.62 4.92
C PHE A 7 -11.99 -35.80 5.93
N MET A 8 -11.90 -36.96 6.58
CA MET A 8 -10.81 -37.25 7.54
C MET A 8 -9.44 -37.42 6.88
N GLU A 9 -9.40 -37.75 5.58
CA GLU A 9 -8.15 -37.91 4.83
C GLU A 9 -7.46 -36.56 4.61
N ILE A 10 -8.25 -35.51 4.36
CA ILE A 10 -7.74 -34.14 4.17
C ILE A 10 -7.18 -33.60 5.49
N ASP A 11 -7.91 -33.78 6.61
CA ASP A 11 -7.46 -33.34 7.93
C ASP A 11 -6.15 -34.03 8.36
N MET A 12 -5.99 -35.32 8.02
CA MET A 12 -4.77 -36.07 8.30
C MET A 12 -3.58 -35.55 7.48
N GLN A 13 -3.80 -35.20 6.21
CA GLN A 13 -2.77 -34.63 5.34
C GLN A 13 -2.35 -33.23 5.80
N LEU A 14 -3.31 -32.40 6.25
CA LEU A 14 -3.01 -31.07 6.79
C LEU A 14 -2.21 -31.15 8.09
N ALA A 15 -2.56 -32.06 9.00
CA ALA A 15 -1.81 -32.27 10.24
C ALA A 15 -0.37 -32.75 9.98
N GLN A 16 -0.17 -33.62 8.99
CA GLN A 16 1.17 -34.07 8.58
C GLN A 16 2.00 -32.93 7.99
N LEU A 17 1.40 -32.07 7.16
CA LEU A 17 2.10 -30.93 6.54
C LEU A 17 2.48 -29.86 7.59
N LEU A 18 1.61 -29.58 8.55
CA LEU A 18 1.91 -28.64 9.64
C LEU A 18 2.99 -29.20 10.57
N GLY A 19 3.00 -30.51 10.81
CA GLY A 19 4.02 -31.17 11.63
C GLY A 19 5.42 -31.11 11.03
N THR A 20 5.56 -31.12 9.69
CA THR A 20 6.88 -31.02 9.03
C THR A 20 7.42 -29.60 8.94
N MET A 21 6.60 -28.57 9.20
CA MET A 21 7.01 -27.17 9.18
C MET A 21 7.34 -26.59 10.57
N SER A 22 7.45 -27.41 11.63
CA SER A 22 7.86 -26.92 12.95
C SER A 22 9.32 -26.46 12.95
N LEU A 23 9.53 -25.14 12.84
CA LEU A 23 10.85 -24.49 12.89
C LEU A 23 11.35 -24.33 14.34
N ASP A 24 11.39 -25.41 15.11
CA ASP A 24 11.78 -25.38 16.54
C ASP A 24 13.30 -25.33 16.79
N SER A 25 14.14 -24.90 15.84
CA SER A 25 15.60 -25.07 16.00
C SER A 25 16.52 -23.87 15.77
N GLN A 26 16.05 -22.63 15.57
CA GLN A 26 17.00 -21.53 15.27
C GLN A 26 16.80 -20.17 15.96
N ARG A 27 16.13 -20.09 17.11
CA ARG A 27 16.04 -18.83 17.89
C ARG A 27 17.18 -18.55 18.89
N LYS A 28 18.27 -19.32 18.89
CA LYS A 28 19.27 -19.26 19.98
C LYS A 28 20.67 -18.76 19.63
N LEU A 29 20.86 -17.85 18.66
CA LEU A 29 22.20 -17.27 18.37
C LEU A 29 22.18 -15.79 17.91
N ALA A 30 21.30 -14.92 18.42
CA ALA A 30 21.27 -13.51 18.03
C ALA A 30 21.21 -12.50 19.19
N PHE A 31 21.72 -12.85 20.38
CA PHE A 31 21.83 -11.92 21.51
C PHE A 31 23.22 -12.06 22.17
N ALA A 32 24.28 -11.70 21.45
CA ALA A 32 25.61 -11.48 22.02
C ALA A 32 26.54 -10.76 21.02
N SER A 33 26.25 -9.51 20.67
CA SER A 33 27.26 -8.53 20.22
C SER A 33 26.60 -7.19 19.88
N GLU A 34 26.20 -6.43 20.89
CA GLU A 34 26.10 -4.96 20.81
C GLU A 34 26.39 -4.40 22.20
N GLU A 35 27.65 -4.51 22.64
CA GLU A 35 28.17 -3.70 23.73
C GLU A 35 29.56 -3.23 23.32
N LEU A 36 29.84 -1.93 23.53
CA LEU A 36 31.05 -1.16 23.19
C LEU A 36 31.04 -0.41 21.85
N SER A 37 30.37 0.75 21.85
CA SER A 37 30.95 2.01 21.35
C SER A 37 30.11 3.22 21.80
N GLN A 38 30.15 3.52 23.10
CA GLN A 38 29.61 4.77 23.66
C GLN A 38 30.57 5.33 24.72
N THR A 39 31.62 5.99 24.25
CA THR A 39 32.43 7.01 24.93
C THR A 39 33.16 7.77 23.80
N ALA A 40 33.34 9.07 23.70
CA ALA A 40 33.05 10.24 24.53
C ALA A 40 33.30 11.47 23.64
N ARG A 41 32.53 12.56 23.76
CA ARG A 41 33.08 13.93 23.95
C ARG A 41 31.98 14.98 24.13
N THR A 42 32.21 15.82 25.13
CA THR A 42 31.36 16.89 25.64
C THR A 42 31.98 18.27 25.37
N ARG A 43 31.16 19.18 24.79
CA ARG A 43 31.01 20.66 25.04
C ARG A 43 32.17 21.62 24.65
N PRO A 44 32.03 22.98 24.62
CA PRO A 44 30.86 23.90 24.80
C PRO A 44 30.71 25.11 23.80
N VAL A 45 29.49 25.68 23.76
CA VAL A 45 29.02 27.11 23.71
C VAL A 45 29.66 28.15 22.76
N ASP A 46 28.82 28.82 21.96
CA ASP A 46 28.90 30.28 21.68
C ASP A 46 27.49 30.88 21.46
N ASP A 47 27.29 32.04 22.07
CA ASP A 47 26.09 32.88 22.12
C ASP A 47 25.76 33.57 20.78
N ALA A 48 24.47 33.66 20.43
CA ALA A 48 23.94 34.78 19.65
C ALA A 48 22.44 34.97 19.91
N ALA A 49 22.13 36.11 20.50
CA ALA A 49 20.80 36.56 20.88
C ALA A 49 20.18 37.52 19.83
N MET A 50 18.85 37.44 19.72
CA MET A 50 17.87 38.47 19.37
C MET A 50 17.86 39.12 17.97
N SER A 51 16.75 38.91 17.25
CA SER A 51 15.97 40.01 16.67
C SER A 51 14.48 39.64 16.64
N ASP A 52 13.74 40.52 17.29
CA ASP A 52 12.31 40.75 17.34
C ASP A 52 11.83 41.46 16.07
N SER A 53 10.61 41.16 15.63
CA SER A 53 9.66 42.03 14.89
C SER A 53 8.57 41.13 14.29
N SER A 54 7.44 40.97 14.98
CA SER A 54 6.25 41.83 15.02
C SER A 54 5.19 41.48 13.95
N SER A 55 4.10 40.92 14.49
CA SER A 55 2.70 41.00 14.08
C SER A 55 2.35 41.50 12.67
N SER A 56 1.62 40.66 11.94
CA SER A 56 0.59 41.14 11.02
C SER A 56 -0.64 40.24 11.15
N ASP A 57 -1.57 40.66 12.01
CA ASP A 57 -2.96 40.20 11.98
C ASP A 57 -3.65 40.88 10.81
N SER A 58 -4.27 40.10 9.94
CA SER A 58 -5.39 40.55 9.11
C SER A 58 -6.27 39.33 8.81
N GLU A 59 -7.35 39.33 9.58
CA GLU A 59 -8.64 38.65 9.45
C GLU A 59 -9.15 38.21 8.07
N ASP A 60 -10.06 37.23 8.17
CA ASP A 60 -11.24 37.04 7.32
C ASP A 60 -11.05 36.41 5.92
N SER A 61 -11.47 35.15 5.76
CA SER A 61 -12.83 34.90 5.26
C SER A 61 -13.04 33.41 4.92
N THR A 62 -14.10 32.87 5.52
CA THR A 62 -14.91 31.75 5.04
C THR A 62 -14.25 30.37 4.94
N TYR A 63 -14.44 29.60 6.02
CA TYR A 63 -14.68 28.16 5.94
C TYR A 63 -15.74 27.90 4.85
N GLN A 64 -15.31 27.50 3.66
CA GLN A 64 -16.15 26.67 2.81
C GLN A 64 -15.93 25.24 3.27
N PRO A 65 -16.93 24.56 3.85
CA PRO A 65 -16.86 23.12 3.87
C PRO A 65 -16.88 22.71 2.40
N SER A 66 -15.76 22.17 1.91
CA SER A 66 -15.81 21.34 0.73
C SER A 66 -16.75 20.20 1.08
N THR A 67 -18.03 20.36 0.74
CA THR A 67 -18.95 19.25 0.62
C THR A 67 -18.30 18.36 -0.42
N ALA A 68 -17.56 17.35 0.05
CA ALA A 68 -17.13 16.24 -0.76
C ALA A 68 -18.41 15.70 -1.36
N ASN A 69 -18.63 16.10 -2.61
CA ASN A 69 -19.76 15.78 -3.43
C ASN A 69 -19.80 14.25 -3.48
N SER A 70 -20.68 13.66 -2.68
CA SER A 70 -21.03 12.26 -2.79
C SER A 70 -21.66 12.10 -4.17
N SER A 71 -20.84 11.80 -5.17
CA SER A 71 -21.30 11.48 -6.51
C SER A 71 -21.99 10.12 -6.44
N ASN A 72 -23.26 10.17 -6.07
CA ASN A 72 -24.24 9.16 -6.43
C ASN A 72 -24.20 9.04 -7.95
N PHE A 73 -23.60 7.96 -8.44
CA PHE A 73 -23.80 7.53 -9.82
C PHE A 73 -25.23 7.01 -9.92
N ASN A 74 -26.13 7.86 -10.43
CA ASN A 74 -27.37 7.37 -11.02
C ASN A 74 -27.49 7.89 -12.45
N SER A 75 -27.86 6.95 -13.30
CA SER A 75 -27.76 6.96 -14.75
C SER A 75 -28.63 8.00 -15.44
N ASN A 76 -28.12 8.46 -16.59
CA ASN A 76 -28.80 9.03 -17.76
C ASN A 76 -28.75 10.56 -17.98
N ALA A 77 -28.15 10.85 -19.15
CA ALA A 77 -28.44 11.92 -20.09
C ALA A 77 -27.96 13.35 -19.75
N THR A 78 -26.86 13.78 -20.39
CA THR A 78 -26.86 14.61 -21.63
C THR A 78 -25.47 15.23 -21.78
N ALA A 79 -24.80 14.93 -22.90
CA ALA A 79 -23.44 15.37 -23.18
C ALA A 79 -23.33 16.88 -23.47
N PRO A 80 -22.20 17.50 -23.10
CA PRO A 80 -21.45 18.27 -24.11
C PRO A 80 -19.93 18.00 -24.08
N ALA A 81 -19.34 18.05 -25.28
CA ALA A 81 -17.92 18.16 -25.63
C ALA A 81 -16.93 17.14 -25.01
N VAL A 82 -16.52 16.19 -25.86
CA VAL A 82 -15.59 15.09 -25.61
C VAL A 82 -14.18 15.62 -25.30
N ALA A 83 -13.87 15.84 -24.02
CA ALA A 83 -12.55 15.55 -23.50
C ALA A 83 -12.36 14.01 -23.47
N PRO A 84 -11.15 13.48 -23.68
CA PRO A 84 -10.94 12.04 -23.54
C PRO A 84 -11.42 11.61 -22.14
N PRO A 85 -12.21 10.53 -22.02
CA PRO A 85 -12.70 10.09 -20.73
C PRO A 85 -11.50 9.86 -19.82
N SER A 86 -11.42 10.62 -18.73
CA SER A 86 -10.44 10.37 -17.67
C SER A 86 -10.56 8.89 -17.28
N PRO A 87 -9.45 8.15 -17.17
CA PRO A 87 -9.50 6.73 -16.87
C PRO A 87 -10.35 6.53 -15.61
N PRO A 88 -11.22 5.50 -15.59
CA PRO A 88 -12.09 5.23 -14.45
C PRO A 88 -11.23 5.17 -13.18
N ILE A 89 -11.63 5.95 -12.20
CA ILE A 89 -10.93 6.01 -10.92
C ILE A 89 -11.34 4.75 -10.16
N CYS A 90 -10.43 3.79 -10.02
CA CYS A 90 -10.71 2.51 -9.37
C CYS A 90 -9.92 2.35 -8.06
N GLY A 91 -10.57 1.75 -7.06
CA GLY A 91 -9.99 1.53 -5.73
C GLY A 91 -10.16 2.71 -4.77
N CYS A 92 -9.66 2.57 -3.54
CA CYS A 92 -9.73 3.63 -2.54
C CYS A 92 -8.77 4.78 -2.85
N ALA A 93 -9.02 5.96 -2.28
CA ALA A 93 -8.21 7.17 -2.50
C ALA A 93 -6.71 6.95 -2.25
N TYR A 94 -6.36 6.08 -1.30
CA TYR A 94 -4.98 5.70 -1.05
C TYR A 94 -4.34 5.00 -2.27
N LEU A 95 -4.96 3.95 -2.81
CA LEU A 95 -4.44 3.25 -3.99
C LEU A 95 -4.38 4.16 -5.22
N GLN A 96 -5.34 5.07 -5.37
CA GLN A 96 -5.34 6.07 -6.44
C GLN A 96 -4.12 7.00 -6.33
N ALA A 97 -3.79 7.45 -5.11
CA ALA A 97 -2.61 8.29 -4.87
C ALA A 97 -1.31 7.54 -5.19
N ILE A 98 -1.18 6.29 -4.74
CA ILE A 98 -0.03 5.42 -5.04
C ILE A 98 0.12 5.23 -6.54
N LEU A 99 -0.98 4.93 -7.24
CA LEU A 99 -0.97 4.78 -8.70
C LEU A 99 -0.55 6.07 -9.42
N GLY A 100 -0.98 7.23 -8.93
CA GLY A 100 -0.53 8.54 -9.42
C GLY A 100 0.97 8.75 -9.22
N GLN A 101 1.49 8.46 -8.03
CA GLN A 101 2.92 8.56 -7.72
C GLN A 101 3.74 7.61 -8.61
N ILE A 102 3.29 6.37 -8.78
CA ILE A 102 3.91 5.39 -9.66
C ILE A 102 3.93 5.98 -11.08
N ARG A 103 2.78 6.38 -11.65
CA ARG A 103 2.73 6.95 -13.02
C ARG A 103 3.63 8.17 -13.21
N SER A 104 3.81 8.99 -12.18
CA SER A 104 4.70 10.16 -12.20
C SER A 104 6.19 9.83 -12.07
N GLY A 105 6.54 8.59 -11.69
CA GLY A 105 7.92 8.16 -11.43
C GLY A 105 8.49 8.66 -10.11
N VAL A 106 7.67 9.25 -9.23
CA VAL A 106 8.07 9.76 -7.91
C VAL A 106 7.97 8.68 -6.83
N TYR A 107 7.24 7.59 -7.11
CA TYR A 107 7.13 6.47 -6.18
C TYR A 107 8.46 5.72 -6.07
N SER A 108 8.95 5.60 -4.85
CA SER A 108 10.10 4.77 -4.52
C SER A 108 9.78 3.32 -4.91
N THR A 109 10.45 2.80 -5.93
CA THR A 109 10.22 1.44 -6.46
C THR A 109 10.99 0.38 -5.66
N THR A 110 11.18 0.60 -4.37
CA THR A 110 11.81 -0.39 -3.50
C THR A 110 10.76 -1.40 -3.03
N THR A 111 11.17 -2.65 -2.81
CA THR A 111 10.28 -3.70 -2.29
C THR A 111 9.58 -3.28 -0.98
N GLY A 112 10.24 -2.44 -0.16
CA GLY A 112 9.67 -1.94 1.09
C GLY A 112 8.41 -1.10 0.89
N ASP A 113 8.44 -0.13 -0.04
CA ASP A 113 7.31 0.77 -0.29
C ASP A 113 6.09 0.03 -0.88
N TYR A 114 6.33 -1.01 -1.68
CA TYR A 114 5.25 -1.86 -2.17
C TYR A 114 4.58 -2.66 -1.05
N LEU A 115 5.35 -3.17 -0.09
CA LEU A 115 4.83 -3.88 1.08
C LEU A 115 4.07 -2.94 2.03
N GLU A 116 4.60 -1.74 2.25
CA GLU A 116 3.92 -0.67 3.00
C GLU A 116 2.52 -0.43 2.41
N THR A 117 2.42 -0.27 1.09
CA THR A 117 1.13 -0.11 0.40
C THR A 117 0.15 -1.23 0.70
N ILE A 118 0.62 -2.48 0.67
CA ILE A 118 -0.23 -3.65 0.94
C ILE A 118 -0.69 -3.64 2.39
N PHE A 119 0.21 -3.42 3.35
CA PHE A 119 -0.14 -3.44 4.77
C PHE A 119 -1.05 -2.29 5.16
N THR A 120 -0.73 -1.05 4.76
CA THR A 120 -1.58 0.11 5.02
C THR A 120 -2.96 -0.08 4.39
N HIS A 121 -3.05 -0.61 3.17
CA HIS A 121 -4.34 -0.92 2.56
C HIS A 121 -5.12 -1.97 3.38
N ARG A 122 -4.46 -3.06 3.81
CA ARG A 122 -5.11 -4.12 4.60
C ARG A 122 -5.65 -3.58 5.91
N GLU A 123 -4.89 -2.75 6.62
CA GLU A 123 -5.35 -2.09 7.86
C GLU A 123 -6.61 -1.24 7.61
N ALA A 124 -6.59 -0.42 6.56
CA ALA A 124 -7.75 0.38 6.18
C ALA A 124 -8.97 -0.49 5.78
N LEU A 125 -8.73 -1.57 5.04
CA LEU A 125 -9.74 -2.54 4.65
C LEU A 125 -10.40 -3.18 5.87
N TYR A 126 -9.61 -3.61 6.86
CA TYR A 126 -10.13 -4.19 8.10
C TYR A 126 -10.97 -3.19 8.90
N ALA A 127 -10.57 -1.92 8.92
CA ALA A 127 -11.31 -0.86 9.61
C ALA A 127 -12.64 -0.51 8.91
N PHE A 128 -12.67 -0.49 7.57
CA PHE A 128 -13.86 -0.12 6.80
C PHE A 128 -14.02 -0.89 5.48
N PRO A 129 -14.49 -2.14 5.51
CA PRO A 129 -14.58 -2.99 4.31
C PRO A 129 -15.45 -2.42 3.18
N GLN A 130 -16.52 -1.71 3.54
CA GLN A 130 -17.49 -1.18 2.57
C GLN A 130 -16.87 -0.13 1.63
N GLY A 131 -15.86 0.61 2.09
CA GLY A 131 -15.16 1.61 1.29
C GLY A 131 -14.15 1.05 0.31
N HIS A 132 -13.93 -0.28 0.33
CA HIS A 132 -12.83 -0.92 -0.41
C HIS A 132 -13.30 -1.94 -1.46
N ARG A 133 -14.60 -1.97 -1.81
CA ARG A 133 -15.17 -2.91 -2.79
C ARG A 133 -14.50 -2.86 -4.16
N GLU A 134 -14.02 -1.69 -4.58
CA GLU A 134 -13.36 -1.50 -5.87
C GLU A 134 -11.83 -1.65 -5.80
N CYS A 135 -11.26 -1.96 -4.62
CA CYS A 135 -9.82 -2.05 -4.45
C CYS A 135 -9.21 -3.26 -5.18
N ALA A 136 -9.99 -4.31 -5.45
CA ALA A 136 -9.54 -5.40 -6.31
C ALA A 136 -9.15 -4.91 -7.73
N VAL A 137 -9.92 -3.97 -8.28
CA VAL A 137 -9.62 -3.34 -9.57
C VAL A 137 -8.41 -2.42 -9.44
N GLY A 138 -8.35 -1.60 -8.39
CA GLY A 138 -7.21 -0.71 -8.13
C GLY A 138 -5.86 -1.43 -8.04
N PHE A 139 -5.79 -2.56 -7.32
CA PHE A 139 -4.58 -3.38 -7.26
C PHE A 139 -4.24 -4.05 -8.59
N SER A 140 -5.26 -4.50 -9.34
CA SER A 140 -5.05 -5.04 -10.69
C SER A 140 -4.46 -3.99 -11.64
N GLU A 141 -4.87 -2.72 -11.51
CA GLU A 141 -4.29 -1.62 -12.27
C GLU A 141 -2.85 -1.33 -11.89
N LEU A 142 -2.53 -1.31 -10.59
CA LEU A 142 -1.15 -1.16 -10.09
C LEU A 142 -0.23 -2.24 -10.68
N ALA A 143 -0.64 -3.51 -10.56
CA ALA A 143 0.09 -4.63 -11.14
C ALA A 143 0.24 -4.50 -12.66
N GLY A 144 -0.82 -4.08 -13.36
CA GLY A 144 -0.79 -3.86 -14.80
C GLY A 144 0.18 -2.76 -15.23
N HIS A 145 0.27 -1.68 -14.46
CA HIS A 145 1.21 -0.59 -14.72
C HIS A 145 2.66 -1.02 -14.53
N LEU A 146 2.99 -1.64 -13.40
CA LEU A 146 4.35 -2.13 -13.14
C LEU A 146 4.77 -3.18 -14.18
N ALA A 147 3.90 -4.13 -14.52
CA ALA A 147 4.22 -5.17 -15.51
C ALA A 147 4.49 -4.63 -16.93
N ARG A 148 3.94 -3.46 -17.30
CA ARG A 148 4.19 -2.84 -18.61
C ARG A 148 5.34 -1.83 -18.58
N ARG A 149 5.65 -1.27 -17.42
CA ARG A 149 6.64 -0.20 -17.26
C ARG A 149 8.00 -0.59 -17.81
N GLU A 150 8.53 -1.73 -17.39
CA GLU A 150 9.84 -2.23 -17.85
C GLU A 150 9.87 -2.38 -19.37
N ARG A 151 8.79 -2.93 -19.96
CA ARG A 151 8.68 -3.07 -21.43
C ARG A 151 8.62 -1.72 -22.15
N GLN A 152 8.02 -0.71 -21.54
CA GLN A 152 7.79 0.60 -22.18
C GLN A 152 9.00 1.52 -22.10
N VAL A 153 9.71 1.52 -20.97
CA VAL A 153 10.80 2.48 -20.70
C VAL A 153 12.17 1.81 -20.75
N GLY A 154 12.22 0.47 -20.69
CA GLY A 154 13.44 -0.33 -20.55
C GLY A 154 13.74 -0.69 -19.10
N TYR A 155 14.66 -1.63 -18.90
CA TYR A 155 15.13 -2.03 -17.57
C TYR A 155 15.78 -0.87 -16.83
N ARG A 156 15.50 -0.75 -15.53
CA ARG A 156 16.28 0.08 -14.62
C ARG A 156 16.58 -0.67 -13.33
N PRO A 157 17.78 -0.48 -12.73
CA PRO A 157 18.15 -1.14 -11.48
C PRO A 157 17.22 -0.81 -10.31
N ASP A 158 16.59 0.36 -10.30
CA ASP A 158 15.62 0.76 -9.28
C ASP A 158 14.30 -0.03 -9.37
N TRP A 159 14.04 -0.75 -10.46
CA TRP A 159 12.78 -1.49 -10.70
C TRP A 159 12.91 -3.00 -10.49
N GLU A 160 14.00 -3.48 -9.90
CA GLU A 160 14.21 -4.90 -9.64
C GLU A 160 13.04 -5.52 -8.84
N GLY A 161 12.45 -4.75 -7.91
CA GLY A 161 11.30 -5.17 -7.11
C GLY A 161 9.95 -5.13 -7.82
N ASP A 162 9.85 -4.58 -9.04
CA ASP A 162 8.56 -4.44 -9.75
C ASP A 162 7.95 -5.81 -10.07
N SER A 163 8.76 -6.81 -10.40
CA SER A 163 8.27 -8.15 -10.74
C SER A 163 7.59 -8.83 -9.55
N ASP A 164 8.19 -8.73 -8.36
CA ASP A 164 7.62 -9.24 -7.10
C ASP A 164 6.38 -8.43 -6.70
N ALA A 165 6.43 -7.10 -6.84
CA ALA A 165 5.30 -6.21 -6.55
C ALA A 165 4.08 -6.51 -7.43
N VAL A 166 4.29 -6.81 -8.71
CA VAL A 166 3.22 -7.23 -9.64
C VAL A 166 2.51 -8.47 -9.11
N ASN A 167 3.26 -9.47 -8.64
CA ASN A 167 2.68 -10.70 -8.10
C ASN A 167 1.94 -10.44 -6.79
N ALA A 168 2.53 -9.64 -5.90
CA ALA A 168 1.93 -9.27 -4.63
C ALA A 168 0.60 -8.51 -4.83
N PHE A 169 0.57 -7.51 -5.70
CA PHE A 169 -0.65 -6.75 -6.00
C PHE A 169 -1.73 -7.59 -6.69
N ARG A 170 -1.37 -8.53 -7.57
CA ARG A 170 -2.34 -9.49 -8.13
C ARG A 170 -2.94 -10.40 -7.06
N ASN A 171 -2.12 -10.84 -6.12
CA ASN A 171 -2.59 -11.63 -4.99
C ASN A 171 -3.55 -10.82 -4.12
N GLU A 172 -3.21 -9.57 -3.78
CA GLU A 172 -4.12 -8.69 -3.03
C GLU A 172 -5.44 -8.47 -3.76
N ALA A 173 -5.41 -8.23 -5.06
CA ALA A 173 -6.62 -8.08 -5.87
C ALA A 173 -7.52 -9.32 -5.77
N TRP A 174 -6.93 -10.52 -5.86
CA TRP A 174 -7.64 -11.79 -5.75
C TRP A 174 -8.22 -12.01 -4.34
N VAL A 175 -7.45 -11.71 -3.29
CA VAL A 175 -7.93 -11.82 -1.90
C VAL A 175 -9.12 -10.89 -1.68
N ILE A 176 -9.04 -9.63 -2.11
CA ILE A 176 -10.14 -8.66 -1.96
C ILE A 176 -11.38 -9.12 -2.71
N ALA A 177 -11.23 -9.57 -3.97
CA ALA A 177 -12.35 -10.04 -4.79
C ALA A 177 -13.08 -11.26 -4.21
N ASN A 178 -12.42 -12.05 -3.36
CA ASN A 178 -12.99 -13.22 -2.71
C ASN A 178 -13.47 -12.95 -1.27
N THR A 179 -13.18 -11.78 -0.72
CA THR A 179 -13.50 -11.43 0.68
C THR A 179 -14.60 -10.37 0.80
N LEU A 180 -14.81 -9.57 -0.24
CA LEU A 180 -15.86 -8.52 -0.31
C LEU A 180 -16.97 -8.91 -1.30
#